data_AF-A0A7S3YFX3-F1
#
_entry.id   AF-A0A7S3YFX3-F1
#
_cell.length_a   1.000
_cell.length_b   1.000
_cell.length_c   1.000
_cell.angle_alpha   90.00
_cell.angle_beta   90.00
_cell.angle_gamma   90.00
#
_symmetry.space_group_name_H-M   'P 1'
#
loop_
_entity.id
_entity.type
_entity.pdbx_description
1 polymer ?
#
loop_
_entity_poly.entity_id
_entity_poly.type
_entity_poly.pdbx_seq_one_letter_code
_entity_poly.pdbx_strand_id
1 'polypeptide(L)'
;MLFMKGSPENARCKFSKKIVGLLKEEKVIYSYFDILTDEEVRQGLKTFSNWKTFPQLYIKGKLVGGVDVVAAHIEEGEFRDLLPKGSSKDELEDKLKKLIKKGKVMLFMKGEPSNPRCGFSRKIVDILNSTGVSYETFDILTDQEVRQGLKKFSNWPTYPQL
;
A
#
# COMPACT_ATOMS: atom_id res chain seq x y z
N MET A 1 -0.83 5.41 -12.14
CA MET A 1 -0.22 6.62 -12.73
C MET A 1 -1.34 7.56 -13.15
N LEU A 2 -1.34 8.79 -12.67
CA LEU A 2 -2.35 9.79 -12.97
C LEU A 2 -1.77 10.91 -13.85
N PHE A 3 -2.31 11.07 -15.06
CA PHE A 3 -2.00 12.22 -15.91
C PHE A 3 -3.03 13.31 -15.68
N MET A 4 -2.59 14.47 -15.19
CA MET A 4 -3.50 15.54 -14.74
C MET A 4 -2.94 16.92 -15.10
N LYS A 5 -3.77 17.95 -14.93
CA LYS A 5 -3.37 19.35 -15.08
C LYS A 5 -2.94 19.89 -13.71
N GLY A 6 -1.65 20.16 -13.52
CA GLY A 6 -1.06 20.52 -12.24
C GLY A 6 -0.62 19.30 -11.42
N SER A 7 -0.54 19.47 -10.10
CA SER A 7 -0.18 18.42 -9.14
C SER A 7 -1.34 18.05 -8.19
N PRO A 8 -1.23 16.97 -7.41
CA PRO A 8 -2.22 16.63 -6.37
C PRO A 8 -2.44 17.74 -5.34
N GLU A 9 -1.40 18.49 -4.99
CA GLU A 9 -1.49 19.64 -4.07
C GLU A 9 -2.05 20.88 -4.78
N ASN A 10 -1.65 21.10 -6.05
CA ASN A 10 -1.96 22.30 -6.82
C ASN A 10 -2.63 21.94 -8.16
N ALA A 11 -3.82 21.36 -8.09
CA ALA A 11 -4.57 20.98 -9.29
C ALA A 11 -5.08 22.24 -10.04
N ARG A 12 -4.76 22.35 -11.33
CA ARG A 12 -5.10 23.51 -12.18
C ARG A 12 -6.43 23.36 -12.93
N CYS A 13 -7.21 22.33 -12.62
CA CYS A 13 -8.47 22.03 -13.28
C CYS A 13 -9.44 21.36 -12.30
N LYS A 14 -10.75 21.70 -12.39
CA LYS A 14 -11.80 21.12 -11.54
C LYS A 14 -11.87 19.59 -11.59
N PHE A 15 -11.67 19.00 -12.78
CA PHE A 15 -11.69 17.55 -12.97
C PHE A 15 -10.45 16.88 -12.37
N SER A 16 -9.28 17.52 -12.51
CA SER A 16 -8.03 17.08 -11.87
C SER A 16 -8.14 17.14 -10.34
N LYS A 17 -8.80 18.18 -9.80
CA LYS A 17 -9.06 18.27 -8.35
C LYS A 17 -10.02 17.17 -7.88
N LYS A 18 -11.08 16.89 -8.65
CA LYS A 18 -12.07 15.86 -8.32
C LYS A 18 -11.44 14.46 -8.26
N ILE A 19 -10.68 14.04 -9.29
CA ILE A 19 -10.06 12.71 -9.29
C ILE A 19 -9.01 12.55 -8.17
N VAL A 20 -8.26 13.61 -7.84
CA VAL A 20 -7.33 13.59 -6.71
C VAL A 20 -8.08 13.39 -5.39
N GLY A 21 -9.24 14.02 -5.22
CA GLY A 21 -10.13 13.81 -4.08
C GLY A 21 -10.56 12.36 -3.95
N LEU A 22 -11.11 11.79 -5.04
CA LEU A 22 -11.55 10.38 -5.07
C LEU A 22 -10.41 9.40 -4.72
N LEU A 23 -9.24 9.58 -5.33
CA LEU A 23 -8.09 8.71 -5.04
C LEU A 23 -7.57 8.86 -3.61
N LYS A 24 -7.71 10.06 -3.01
CA LYS A 24 -7.34 10.32 -1.62
C LYS A 24 -8.33 9.67 -0.65
N GLU A 25 -9.62 9.72 -0.96
CA GLU A 25 -10.68 9.06 -0.18
C GLU A 25 -10.52 7.54 -0.20
N GLU A 26 -10.23 6.97 -1.37
CA GLU A 26 -9.87 5.55 -1.52
C GLU A 26 -8.45 5.21 -1.00
N LYS A 27 -7.74 6.19 -0.43
CA LYS A 27 -6.39 6.06 0.14
C LYS A 27 -5.39 5.37 -0.79
N VAL A 28 -5.54 5.58 -2.10
CA VAL A 28 -4.68 4.98 -3.11
C VAL A 28 -3.36 5.72 -3.15
N ILE A 29 -2.25 4.98 -3.12
CA ILE A 29 -0.94 5.55 -3.41
C ILE A 29 -0.76 5.54 -4.93
N TYR A 30 -0.49 6.71 -5.50
CA TYR A 30 -0.28 6.86 -6.94
C TYR A 30 0.84 7.87 -7.25
N SER A 31 1.52 7.64 -8.36
CA SER A 31 2.36 8.65 -9.01
C SER A 31 1.51 9.49 -9.97
N TYR A 32 1.92 10.73 -10.20
CA TYR A 32 1.26 11.64 -11.13
C TYR A 32 2.25 12.24 -12.14
N PHE A 33 1.72 12.81 -13.21
CA PHE A 33 2.45 13.63 -14.18
C PHE A 33 1.60 14.84 -14.59
N ASP A 34 2.21 16.02 -14.56
CA ASP A 34 1.56 17.25 -15.02
C ASP A 34 1.70 17.37 -16.53
N ILE A 35 0.60 17.13 -17.25
CA ILE A 35 0.58 17.22 -18.72
C ILE A 35 0.73 18.65 -19.25
N LEU A 36 0.75 19.66 -18.38
CA LEU A 36 1.00 21.05 -18.80
C LEU A 36 2.49 21.35 -18.91
N THR A 37 3.36 20.52 -18.35
CA THR A 37 4.82 20.72 -18.43
C THR A 37 5.42 20.15 -19.71
N ASP A 38 4.70 19.27 -20.41
CA ASP A 38 5.17 18.57 -21.59
C ASP A 38 4.02 18.39 -22.60
N GLU A 39 4.07 19.18 -23.68
CA GLU A 39 3.04 19.16 -24.72
C GLU A 39 3.17 17.92 -25.63
N GLU A 40 4.37 17.34 -25.77
CA GLU A 40 4.58 16.11 -26.55
C GLU A 40 3.90 14.94 -25.85
N VAL A 41 4.14 14.77 -24.54
CA VAL A 41 3.46 13.75 -23.74
C VAL A 41 1.94 13.96 -23.76
N ARG A 42 1.49 15.21 -23.67
CA ARG A 42 0.06 15.54 -23.68
C ARG A 42 -0.62 15.15 -24.98
N GLN A 43 -0.02 15.43 -26.14
CA GLN A 43 -0.59 15.07 -27.44
C GLN A 43 -0.41 13.58 -27.72
N GLY A 44 0.76 13.03 -27.39
CA GLY A 44 1.06 11.60 -27.52
C GLY A 44 0.07 10.72 -26.75
N LEU A 45 -0.26 11.08 -25.52
CA LEU A 45 -1.24 10.33 -24.71
C LEU A 45 -2.64 10.32 -25.31
N LYS A 46 -3.12 11.42 -25.90
CA LYS A 46 -4.45 11.45 -26.53
C LYS A 46 -4.55 10.45 -27.68
N THR A 47 -3.48 10.34 -28.46
CA THR A 47 -3.41 9.42 -29.60
C THR A 47 -3.22 7.99 -29.12
N PHE A 48 -2.27 7.75 -28.20
CA PHE A 48 -1.95 6.44 -27.66
C PHE A 48 -3.16 5.77 -26.99
N SER A 49 -3.90 6.55 -26.19
CA SER A 49 -5.01 6.02 -25.39
C SER A 49 -6.36 6.08 -26.10
N ASN A 50 -6.39 6.67 -27.31
CA ASN A 50 -7.59 7.03 -28.03
C ASN A 50 -8.59 7.84 -27.16
N TRP A 51 -8.08 8.59 -26.18
CA TRP A 51 -8.87 9.34 -25.20
C TRP A 51 -8.49 10.82 -25.19
N LYS A 52 -9.43 11.68 -25.57
CA LYS A 52 -9.12 13.10 -25.88
C LYS A 52 -9.02 14.01 -24.65
N THR A 53 -9.47 13.56 -23.47
CA THR A 53 -9.64 14.41 -22.29
C THR A 53 -8.68 14.04 -21.16
N PHE A 54 -8.50 14.99 -20.22
CA PHE A 54 -7.72 14.80 -19.00
C PHE A 54 -8.56 15.26 -17.80
N PRO A 55 -8.39 14.68 -16.60
CA PRO A 55 -7.34 13.73 -16.20
C PRO A 55 -7.52 12.32 -16.79
N GLN A 56 -6.43 11.55 -16.92
CA GLN A 56 -6.44 10.14 -17.32
C GLN A 56 -5.75 9.28 -16.25
N LEU A 57 -6.44 8.26 -15.75
CA LEU A 57 -5.89 7.30 -14.78
C LEU A 57 -5.48 6.00 -15.47
N TYR A 58 -4.25 5.56 -15.19
CA TYR A 58 -3.73 4.27 -15.64
C TYR A 58 -3.43 3.39 -14.45
N ILE A 59 -3.92 2.15 -14.50
CA ILE A 59 -3.63 1.09 -13.53
C ILE A 59 -2.99 -0.08 -14.29
N LYS A 60 -1.83 -0.57 -13.80
CA LYS A 60 -1.05 -1.64 -14.45
C LYS A 60 -0.76 -1.38 -15.94
N GLY A 61 -0.52 -0.12 -16.30
CA GLY A 61 -0.24 0.30 -17.67
C GLY A 61 -1.46 0.37 -18.60
N LYS A 62 -2.67 0.05 -18.11
CA LYS A 62 -3.91 0.14 -18.88
C LYS A 62 -4.68 1.40 -18.50
N LEU A 63 -5.25 2.08 -19.50
CA LEU A 63 -6.15 3.20 -19.28
C LEU A 63 -7.41 2.67 -18.58
N VAL A 64 -7.73 3.25 -17.43
CA VAL A 64 -9.00 3.02 -16.72
C VAL A 64 -10.03 4.03 -17.21
N GLY A 65 -9.62 5.31 -17.31
CA GLY A 65 -10.46 6.34 -17.89
C GLY A 65 -10.22 7.71 -17.27
N GLY A 66 -11.19 8.61 -17.52
CA GLY A 66 -11.26 9.92 -16.90
C GLY A 66 -11.92 9.91 -15.52
N VAL A 67 -12.12 11.10 -14.94
CA VAL A 67 -12.69 11.24 -13.60
C VAL A 67 -14.09 10.64 -13.45
N ASP A 68 -14.95 10.75 -14.47
CA ASP A 68 -16.32 10.27 -14.37
C ASP A 68 -16.40 8.74 -14.42
N VAL A 69 -15.54 8.11 -15.23
CA VAL A 69 -15.40 6.64 -15.28
C VAL A 69 -14.86 6.10 -13.95
N VAL A 70 -13.85 6.77 -13.38
CA VAL A 70 -13.30 6.39 -12.07
C VAL A 70 -14.34 6.56 -10.97
N ALA A 71 -15.14 7.64 -10.99
CA ALA A 71 -16.22 7.84 -10.04
C ALA A 71 -17.27 6.72 -10.13
N ALA A 72 -17.68 6.34 -11.35
CA ALA A 72 -18.62 5.24 -11.56
C ALA A 72 -18.09 3.91 -10.99
N HIS A 73 -16.83 3.54 -11.28
CA HIS A 73 -16.24 2.32 -10.71
C HIS A 73 -16.15 2.34 -9.18
N ILE A 74 -16.01 3.51 -8.55
CA ILE A 74 -16.02 3.64 -7.09
C ILE A 74 -17.45 3.44 -6.55
N GLU A 75 -18.45 4.06 -7.19
CA GLU A 75 -19.86 3.90 -6.82
C GLU A 75 -20.35 2.45 -6.98
N GLU A 76 -19.88 1.75 -8.01
CA GLU A 76 -20.16 0.33 -8.26
C GLU A 76 -19.35 -0.62 -7.36
N GLY A 77 -18.33 -0.12 -6.65
CA GLY A 77 -17.46 -0.90 -5.77
C GLY A 77 -16.37 -1.71 -6.48
N GLU A 78 -16.30 -1.67 -7.82
CA GLU A 78 -15.34 -2.41 -8.63
C GLU A 78 -13.94 -1.79 -8.65
N PHE A 79 -13.82 -0.52 -8.27
CA PHE A 79 -12.55 0.23 -8.37
C PHE A 79 -11.41 -0.44 -7.59
N ARG A 80 -11.71 -1.02 -6.42
CA ARG A 80 -10.68 -1.67 -5.58
C ARG A 80 -10.12 -2.93 -6.22
N ASP A 81 -10.92 -3.67 -6.97
CA ASP A 81 -10.49 -4.89 -7.65
C ASP A 81 -9.56 -4.59 -8.83
N LEU A 82 -9.68 -3.39 -9.41
CA LEU A 82 -8.78 -2.91 -10.47
C LEU A 82 -7.37 -2.63 -9.92
N LEU A 83 -7.26 -2.22 -8.65
CA LEU A 83 -5.99 -1.87 -8.04
C LEU A 83 -5.05 -3.10 -7.96
N PRO A 84 -3.73 -2.90 -8.07
CA PRO A 84 -2.78 -3.98 -7.82
C PRO A 84 -2.88 -4.44 -6.36
N LYS A 85 -3.04 -5.76 -6.17
CA LYS A 85 -2.97 -6.41 -4.85
C LYS A 85 -1.62 -6.03 -4.21
N GLY A 86 -1.64 -5.33 -3.07
CA GLY A 86 -0.45 -4.74 -2.44
C GLY A 86 -0.34 -3.20 -2.50
N SER A 87 -1.34 -2.48 -3.05
CA SER A 87 -1.29 -1.01 -3.19
C SER A 87 -2.15 -0.20 -2.21
N SER A 88 -2.93 -0.85 -1.34
CA SER A 88 -3.65 -0.16 -0.27
C SER A 88 -2.86 -0.27 1.04
N LYS A 89 -2.49 0.87 1.63
CA LYS A 89 -1.93 0.94 3.00
C LYS A 89 -2.85 0.22 4.02
N ASP A 90 -4.15 0.31 3.79
CA ASP A 90 -5.17 -0.28 4.64
C ASP A 90 -5.12 -1.82 4.66
N GLU A 91 -4.90 -2.52 3.53
CA GLU A 91 -4.79 -3.99 3.54
C GLU A 91 -3.60 -4.49 4.36
N LEU A 92 -2.45 -3.82 4.23
CA LEU A 92 -1.28 -4.16 5.02
C LEU A 92 -1.54 -3.90 6.49
N GLU A 93 -2.08 -2.73 6.85
CA GLU A 93 -2.44 -2.42 8.23
C GLU A 93 -3.44 -3.43 8.82
N ASP A 94 -4.44 -3.84 8.05
CA ASP A 94 -5.42 -4.84 8.50
C ASP A 94 -4.80 -6.22 8.65
N LYS A 95 -3.89 -6.61 7.74
CA LYS A 95 -3.08 -7.82 7.87
C LYS A 95 -2.22 -7.79 9.14
N LEU A 96 -1.55 -6.67 9.40
CA LEU A 96 -0.74 -6.48 10.60
C LEU A 96 -1.58 -6.55 11.88
N LYS A 97 -2.73 -5.86 11.92
CA LYS A 97 -3.65 -5.90 13.06
C LYS A 97 -4.16 -7.32 13.33
N LYS A 98 -4.49 -8.08 12.27
CA LYS A 98 -4.90 -9.49 12.40
C LYS A 98 -3.78 -10.36 12.98
N LEU A 99 -2.53 -10.16 12.53
CA LEU A 99 -1.38 -10.89 13.05
C LEU A 99 -1.11 -10.58 14.53
N ILE A 100 -1.09 -9.30 14.91
CA ILE A 100 -0.84 -8.88 16.30
C ILE A 100 -1.92 -9.42 17.25
N LYS A 101 -3.18 -9.47 16.79
CA LYS A 101 -4.31 -9.97 17.60
C LYS A 101 -4.45 -11.50 17.62
N LYS A 102 -3.63 -12.23 16.87
CA LYS A 102 -3.77 -13.69 16.72
C LYS A 102 -3.53 -14.42 18.05
N GLY A 103 -2.51 -13.99 18.80
CA GLY A 103 -2.17 -14.52 20.11
C GLY A 103 -2.22 -13.45 21.21
N LYS A 104 -2.35 -13.89 22.47
CA LYS A 104 -2.21 -13.00 23.64
C LYS A 104 -0.80 -12.41 23.76
N VAL A 105 0.19 -13.17 23.32
CA VAL A 105 1.60 -12.79 23.22
C VAL A 105 2.07 -13.20 21.83
N MET A 106 2.49 -12.24 21.00
CA MET A 106 2.90 -12.46 19.62
C MET A 106 4.36 -12.07 19.43
N LEU A 107 5.25 -13.05 19.31
CA LEU A 107 6.67 -12.82 19.05
C LEU A 107 6.97 -12.79 17.55
N PHE A 108 7.30 -11.60 17.05
CA PHE A 108 7.84 -11.40 15.70
C PHE A 108 9.36 -11.58 15.73
N MET A 109 9.86 -12.67 15.16
CA MET A 109 11.26 -13.06 15.24
C MET A 109 11.85 -13.47 13.89
N LYS A 110 13.16 -13.71 13.86
CA LYS A 110 13.87 -14.23 12.68
C LYS A 110 14.02 -15.75 12.81
N GLY A 111 13.35 -16.50 11.96
CA GLY A 111 13.22 -17.96 12.07
C GLY A 111 12.08 -18.39 12.99
N GLU A 112 12.11 -19.65 13.42
CA GLU A 112 11.10 -20.26 14.30
C GLU A 112 11.67 -20.53 15.70
N PRO A 113 10.83 -20.74 16.75
CA PRO A 113 11.30 -21.09 18.09
C PRO A 113 12.21 -22.31 18.14
N SER A 114 11.92 -23.33 17.33
CA SER A 114 12.71 -24.55 17.17
C SER A 114 14.06 -24.29 16.49
N ASN A 115 14.10 -23.33 15.57
CA ASN A 115 15.27 -23.00 14.77
C ASN A 115 15.45 -21.48 14.58
N PRO A 116 15.86 -20.75 15.64
CA PRO A 116 16.04 -19.31 15.57
C PRO A 116 17.24 -18.94 14.70
N ARG A 117 17.05 -18.03 13.75
CA ARG A 117 18.10 -17.60 12.80
C ARG A 117 18.90 -16.38 13.28
N CYS A 118 18.74 -15.99 14.53
CA CYS A 118 19.36 -14.81 15.13
C CYS A 118 19.53 -15.01 16.65
N GLY A 119 20.70 -14.63 17.19
CA GLY A 119 20.99 -14.77 18.62
C GLY A 119 20.03 -13.98 19.53
N PHE A 120 19.56 -12.81 19.10
CA PHE A 120 18.54 -12.04 19.82
C PHE A 120 17.19 -12.75 19.85
N SER A 121 16.81 -13.40 18.73
CA SER A 121 15.58 -14.18 18.66
C SER A 121 15.64 -15.40 19.57
N ARG A 122 16.81 -16.07 19.64
CA ARG A 122 17.01 -17.20 20.55
C ARG A 122 16.85 -16.79 22.01
N LYS A 123 17.45 -15.67 22.42
CA LYS A 123 17.33 -15.15 23.79
C LYS A 123 15.89 -14.91 24.21
N ILE A 124 15.05 -14.31 23.36
CA ILE A 124 13.64 -14.07 23.71
C ILE A 124 12.87 -15.39 23.83
N VAL A 125 13.08 -16.33 22.91
CA VAL A 125 12.46 -17.67 22.98
C VAL A 125 12.82 -18.37 24.28
N ASP A 126 14.10 -18.35 24.69
CA ASP A 126 14.56 -18.96 25.93
C ASP A 126 13.87 -18.33 27.16
N ILE A 127 13.73 -17.00 27.18
CA ILE A 127 13.02 -16.28 28.26
C ILE A 127 11.54 -16.67 28.30
N LEU A 128 10.84 -16.64 27.17
CA LEU A 128 9.41 -16.99 27.12
C LEU A 128 9.18 -18.45 27.53
N ASN A 129 10.03 -19.36 27.09
CA ASN A 129 9.98 -20.76 27.49
C ASN A 129 10.23 -20.93 29.00
N SER A 130 11.19 -20.19 29.57
CA SER A 130 11.49 -20.25 31.02
C SER A 130 10.37 -19.68 31.90
N THR A 131 9.61 -18.71 31.39
CA THR A 131 8.48 -18.10 32.12
C THR A 131 7.20 -18.92 32.04
N GLY A 132 7.15 -19.94 31.17
CA GLY A 132 5.97 -20.78 30.98
C GLY A 132 4.79 -20.06 30.32
N VAL A 133 5.02 -18.88 29.74
CA VAL A 133 3.99 -18.11 29.03
C VAL A 133 3.71 -18.76 27.70
N SER A 134 2.43 -18.94 27.35
CA SER A 134 2.03 -19.36 26.00
C SER A 134 2.10 -18.16 25.05
N TYR A 135 2.83 -18.33 23.93
CA TYR A 135 3.00 -17.31 22.91
C TYR A 135 2.91 -17.92 21.52
N GLU A 136 2.50 -17.10 20.56
CA GLU A 136 2.57 -17.41 19.15
C GLU A 136 3.76 -16.70 18.50
N THR A 137 4.23 -17.21 17.36
CA THR A 137 5.37 -16.62 16.64
C THR A 137 5.07 -16.36 15.18
N PHE A 138 5.79 -15.39 14.62
CA PHE A 138 5.78 -15.08 13.20
C PHE A 138 7.21 -14.84 12.71
N ASP A 139 7.64 -15.60 11.70
CA ASP A 139 8.95 -15.41 11.06
C ASP A 139 8.91 -14.25 10.06
N ILE A 140 9.49 -13.11 10.45
CA ILE A 140 9.57 -11.89 9.64
C ILE A 140 10.48 -12.02 8.41
N LEU A 141 11.23 -13.11 8.27
CA LEU A 141 12.02 -13.38 7.07
C LEU A 141 11.16 -13.94 5.92
N THR A 142 9.99 -14.49 6.23
CA THR A 142 9.08 -15.07 5.23
C THR A 142 8.25 -14.01 4.49
N ASP A 143 8.03 -12.84 5.10
CA ASP A 143 7.21 -11.76 4.56
C ASP A 143 7.89 -10.39 4.75
N GLN A 144 8.46 -9.85 3.67
CA GLN A 144 9.15 -8.57 3.68
C GLN A 144 8.20 -7.38 3.90
N GLU A 145 6.93 -7.49 3.47
CA GLU A 145 5.95 -6.42 3.65
C GLU A 145 5.57 -6.30 5.12
N VAL A 146 5.26 -7.43 5.77
CA VAL A 146 4.99 -7.47 7.21
C VAL A 146 6.22 -6.97 8.00
N ARG A 147 7.43 -7.36 7.58
CA ARG A 147 8.68 -6.90 8.20
C ARG A 147 8.88 -5.39 8.15
N GLN A 148 8.65 -4.76 7.00
CA GLN A 148 8.80 -3.31 6.89
C GLN A 148 7.61 -2.57 7.50
N GLY A 149 6.41 -3.14 7.37
CA GLY A 149 5.16 -2.61 7.89
C GLY A 149 5.15 -2.54 9.42
N LEU A 150 5.52 -3.63 10.10
CA LEU A 150 5.57 -3.70 11.56
C LEU A 150 6.48 -2.63 12.16
N LYS A 151 7.68 -2.40 11.60
CA LYS A 151 8.59 -1.35 12.11
C LYS A 151 7.94 0.03 12.14
N LYS A 152 7.16 0.35 11.11
CA LYS A 152 6.43 1.63 11.02
C LYS A 152 5.22 1.62 11.95
N PHE A 153 4.51 0.50 12.02
CA PHE A 153 3.30 0.34 12.83
C PHE A 153 3.59 0.40 14.35
N SER A 154 4.64 -0.28 14.83
CA SER A 154 5.04 -0.31 16.23
C SER A 154 5.99 0.84 16.63
N ASN A 155 6.37 1.69 15.67
CA ASN A 155 7.40 2.72 15.83
C ASN A 155 8.71 2.16 16.44
N TRP A 156 9.09 0.94 16.03
CA TRP A 156 10.25 0.21 16.57
C TRP A 156 11.17 -0.31 15.45
N PRO A 157 12.47 0.02 15.46
CA PRO A 157 13.33 -0.18 14.28
C PRO A 157 13.86 -1.61 14.09
N THR A 158 13.90 -2.42 15.15
CA THR A 158 14.63 -3.70 15.19
C THR A 158 13.75 -4.90 15.54
N TYR A 159 14.30 -6.11 15.37
CA TYR A 159 13.67 -7.38 15.74
C TYR A 159 14.62 -8.19 16.62
N PRO A 160 14.11 -9.07 17.49
CA PRO A 160 12.69 -9.47 17.68
C PRO A 160 11.79 -8.39 18.32
N GLN A 161 10.48 -8.44 18.04
CA GLN A 161 9.43 -7.59 18.64
C GLN A 161 8.37 -8.49 19.28
N LEU A 162 7.75 -8.04 20.38
CA LEU A 162 6.75 -8.78 21.16
C LEU A 162 5.46 -7.95 21.30
#